data_AF-A0A942VFE4-F1
#
_entry.id   AF-A0A942VFE4-F1
#
_cell.length_a   1.000
_cell.length_b   1.000
_cell.length_c   1.000
_cell.angle_alpha   90.00
_cell.angle_beta   90.00
_cell.angle_gamma   90.00
#
_symmetry.space_group_name_H-M   'P 1'
#
loop_
_entity.id
_entity.type
_entity.pdbx_description
1 polymer ?
#
loop_
_entity_poly.entity_id
_entity_poly.type
_entity_poly.pdbx_seq_one_letter_code
_entity_poly.pdbx_strand_id
1 'polypeptide(L)'
;MIMKENDFVDSLRGFYNHIRKTSIVPFGAIQTKKDELLKQLYREIESKTYQPSLPREYIISNKSNFVSRIIPTFTLKDFCVYFYCINNLQSCLCDEQCRTEGTFGGWSIGNPIKSIEDLEKEI
;
A
#
# COMPACT_ATOMS: atom_id res chain seq x y z
N MET A 1 6.16 -9.11 -15.73
CA MET A 1 4.91 -9.51 -16.40
C MET A 1 3.78 -8.77 -15.69
N ILE A 2 2.93 -8.02 -16.38
CA ILE A 2 1.79 -7.36 -15.72
C ILE A 2 0.81 -8.46 -15.31
N MET A 3 0.44 -8.48 -14.03
CA MET A 3 -0.56 -9.38 -13.43
C MET A 3 -1.90 -9.28 -14.19
N LYS A 4 -2.71 -10.34 -14.27
CA LYS A 4 -4.02 -10.25 -14.94
C LYS A 4 -4.95 -9.29 -14.18
N GLU A 5 -5.90 -8.65 -14.89
CA GLU A 5 -6.82 -7.65 -14.30
C GLU A 5 -7.52 -8.16 -13.02
N ASN A 6 -8.04 -9.39 -13.04
CA ASN A 6 -8.74 -9.97 -11.89
C ASN A 6 -7.81 -10.16 -10.68
N ASP A 7 -6.62 -10.70 -10.91
CA ASP A 7 -5.62 -10.91 -9.87
C ASP A 7 -5.18 -9.56 -9.27
N PHE A 8 -5.04 -8.52 -10.11
CA PHE A 8 -4.73 -7.16 -9.66
C PHE A 8 -5.83 -6.60 -8.75
N VAL A 9 -7.09 -6.67 -9.19
CA VAL A 9 -8.24 -6.21 -8.40
C VAL A 9 -8.34 -6.95 -7.08
N ASP A 10 -8.15 -8.27 -7.10
CA ASP A 10 -8.22 -9.12 -5.92
C ASP A 10 -7.10 -8.80 -4.92
N SER A 11 -5.87 -8.58 -5.41
CA SER A 11 -4.71 -8.20 -4.57
C SER A 11 -4.91 -6.90 -3.79
N LEU A 12 -5.69 -5.96 -4.33
CA LEU A 12 -5.93 -4.64 -3.74
C LEU A 12 -7.22 -4.56 -2.92
N ARG A 13 -8.11 -5.55 -3.03
CA ARG A 13 -9.44 -5.49 -2.41
C ARG A 13 -9.38 -5.35 -0.88
N GLY A 14 -8.48 -6.10 -0.23
CA GLY A 14 -8.27 -6.05 1.22
C GLY A 14 -7.77 -4.69 1.68
N PHE A 15 -6.72 -4.19 1.04
CA PHE A 15 -6.14 -2.88 1.34
C PHE A 15 -7.12 -1.73 1.12
N TYR A 16 -7.84 -1.71 -0.01
CA TYR A 16 -8.86 -0.71 -0.32
C TYR A 16 -9.91 -0.60 0.80
N ASN A 17 -10.43 -1.74 1.26
CA ASN A 17 -11.42 -1.78 2.33
C ASN A 17 -10.84 -1.30 3.66
N HIS A 18 -9.59 -1.64 3.95
CA HIS A 18 -8.91 -1.24 5.17
C HIS A 18 -8.68 0.27 5.20
N ILE A 19 -7.96 0.82 4.22
CA ILE A 19 -7.56 2.24 4.22
C ILE A 19 -8.78 3.17 4.20
N ARG A 20 -9.86 2.78 3.52
CA ARG A 20 -11.11 3.55 3.49
C ARG A 20 -11.74 3.71 4.89
N LYS A 21 -11.57 2.73 5.76
CA LYS A 21 -12.11 2.73 7.14
C LYS A 21 -11.14 3.37 8.14
N THR A 22 -9.84 3.22 7.94
CA THR A 22 -8.82 3.55 8.95
C THR A 22 -8.09 4.88 8.71
N SER A 23 -8.20 5.47 7.53
CA SER A 23 -7.52 6.74 7.23
C SER A 23 -8.00 7.89 8.10
N ILE A 24 -7.05 8.65 8.64
CA ILE A 24 -7.29 9.88 9.44
C ILE A 24 -8.01 10.93 8.60
N VAL A 25 -7.56 11.12 7.35
CA VAL A 25 -8.24 12.00 6.39
C VAL A 25 -9.26 11.16 5.62
N PRO A 26 -10.57 11.42 5.76
CA PRO A 26 -11.59 10.62 5.11
C PRO A 26 -11.55 10.79 3.57
N PHE A 27 -11.89 9.72 2.84
CA PHE A 27 -11.88 9.72 1.37
C PHE A 27 -13.13 10.35 0.73
N GLY A 28 -14.04 10.93 1.53
CA GLY A 28 -15.33 11.44 1.05
C GLY A 28 -16.28 10.35 0.55
N ALA A 29 -17.47 10.76 0.13
CA ALA A 29 -18.41 9.87 -0.56
C ALA A 29 -17.91 9.62 -1.99
N ILE A 30 -17.24 8.49 -2.20
CA ILE A 30 -16.83 8.06 -3.54
C ILE A 30 -18.10 7.65 -4.31
N GLN A 31 -18.37 8.32 -5.43
CA GLN A 31 -19.51 8.01 -6.30
C GLN A 31 -19.30 6.71 -7.11
N THR A 32 -18.04 6.37 -7.39
CA THR A 32 -17.66 5.19 -8.20
C THR A 32 -17.62 3.91 -7.37
N LYS A 33 -18.06 2.78 -7.92
CA LYS A 33 -17.95 1.49 -7.23
C LYS A 33 -16.47 1.08 -7.12
N LYS A 34 -16.11 0.44 -6.01
CA LYS A 34 -14.74 -0.05 -5.73
C LYS A 34 -14.12 -0.79 -6.92
N ASP A 35 -14.84 -1.78 -7.45
CA ASP A 35 -14.30 -2.64 -8.51
C ASP A 35 -14.13 -1.88 -9.82
N GLU A 36 -14.99 -0.90 -10.10
CA GLU A 36 -14.85 0.00 -11.26
C GLU A 36 -13.58 0.84 -11.13
N LEU A 37 -13.31 1.40 -9.94
CA LEU A 37 -12.10 2.18 -9.67
C LEU A 37 -10.84 1.34 -9.84
N LEU A 38 -10.81 0.11 -9.30
CA LEU A 38 -9.64 -0.77 -9.39
C LEU A 38 -9.41 -1.26 -10.83
N LYS A 39 -10.47 -1.57 -11.59
CA LYS A 39 -10.35 -1.93 -13.00
C LYS A 39 -9.89 -0.76 -13.86
N GLN A 40 -10.40 0.44 -13.61
CA GLN A 40 -9.92 1.64 -14.28
C GLN A 40 -8.43 1.86 -13.98
N LEU A 41 -8.02 1.71 -12.72
CA LEU A 41 -6.63 1.84 -12.33
C LEU A 41 -5.73 0.82 -13.05
N TYR A 42 -6.16 -0.44 -13.13
CA TYR A 42 -5.45 -1.48 -13.88
C TYR A 42 -5.20 -1.03 -15.33
N ARG A 43 -6.25 -0.57 -16.01
CA ARG A 43 -6.18 -0.10 -17.40
C ARG A 43 -5.22 1.08 -17.53
N GLU A 44 -5.30 2.07 -16.63
CA GLU A 44 -4.41 3.24 -16.63
C GLU A 44 -2.93 2.86 -16.46
N ILE A 45 -2.63 1.84 -15.64
CA ILE A 45 -1.27 1.33 -15.46
C ILE A 45 -0.81 0.58 -16.71
N GLU A 46 -1.65 -0.31 -17.26
CA GLU A 46 -1.36 -1.09 -18.46
C GLU A 46 -1.13 -0.19 -19.68
N SER A 47 -1.94 0.86 -19.86
CA SER A 47 -1.79 1.86 -20.91
C SER A 47 -0.71 2.91 -20.64
N LYS A 48 -0.03 2.85 -19.47
CA LYS A 48 0.98 3.83 -19.03
C LYS A 48 0.46 5.27 -18.98
N THR A 49 -0.83 5.44 -18.71
CA THR A 49 -1.49 6.76 -18.60
C THR A 49 -1.79 7.16 -17.16
N TYR A 50 -1.53 6.29 -16.18
CA TYR A 50 -1.64 6.65 -14.77
C TYR A 50 -0.72 7.85 -14.45
N GLN A 51 -1.29 8.83 -13.74
CA GLN A 51 -0.58 9.99 -13.21
C GLN A 51 -0.95 10.16 -11.73
N PRO A 52 0.04 10.33 -10.83
CA PRO A 52 -0.23 10.64 -9.43
C PRO A 52 -1.03 11.94 -9.29
N SER A 53 -2.00 11.94 -8.38
CA SER A 53 -2.77 13.16 -8.10
C SER A 53 -1.99 14.15 -7.24
N LEU A 54 -2.46 15.41 -7.24
CA LEU A 54 -2.04 16.40 -6.25
C LEU A 54 -2.52 15.99 -4.85
N PRO A 55 -1.79 16.36 -3.78
CA PRO A 55 -2.25 16.16 -2.41
C PRO A 55 -3.65 16.72 -2.20
N ARG A 56 -4.52 15.93 -1.56
CA ARG A 56 -5.89 16.33 -1.20
C ARG A 56 -5.95 17.13 0.08
N GLU A 57 -5.09 16.79 1.04
CA GLU A 57 -5.04 17.40 2.37
C GLU A 57 -3.68 17.11 3.02
N TYR A 58 -3.34 17.85 4.08
CA TYR A 58 -2.10 17.66 4.82
C TYR A 58 -2.37 17.32 6.29
N ILE A 59 -1.75 16.24 6.78
CA ILE A 59 -1.72 15.92 8.21
C ILE A 59 -0.49 16.61 8.82
N ILE A 60 -0.71 17.39 9.88
CA ILE A 60 0.36 18.00 10.66
C ILE A 60 0.63 17.10 11.87
N SER A 61 1.84 16.53 11.92
CA SER A 61 2.29 15.70 13.03
C SER A 61 3.45 16.39 13.75
N ASN A 62 3.21 16.82 14.99
CA ASN A 62 4.25 17.43 15.83
C ASN A 62 5.11 16.33 16.46
N LYS A 63 6.42 16.33 16.15
CA LYS A 63 7.39 15.44 16.78
C LYS A 63 8.01 16.09 18.01
N SER A 64 8.74 15.31 18.79
CA SER A 64 9.65 15.83 19.81
C SER A 64 10.62 16.85 19.18
N ASN A 65 11.12 17.77 20.01
CA ASN A 65 12.01 18.86 19.60
C ASN A 65 11.37 19.95 18.72
N PHE A 66 10.05 20.17 18.83
CA PHE A 66 9.35 21.28 18.17
C PHE A 66 9.41 21.26 16.63
N VAL A 67 9.64 20.08 16.03
CA VAL A 67 9.63 19.89 14.58
C VAL A 67 8.28 19.35 14.14
N SER A 68 7.56 20.12 13.31
CA SER A 68 6.33 19.68 12.67
C SER A 68 6.62 18.96 11.35
N ARG A 69 6.09 17.75 11.18
CA ARG A 69 6.09 17.02 9.91
C ARG A 69 4.76 17.27 9.20
N ILE A 70 4.85 17.82 8.00
CA ILE A 70 3.72 18.01 7.09
C ILE A 70 3.65 16.75 6.22
N ILE A 71 2.53 16.02 6.28
CA ILE A 71 2.34 14.74 5.59
C ILE A 71 1.23 14.92 4.55
N PRO A 72 1.53 14.95 3.24
CA PRO A 72 0.49 14.99 2.21
C PRO A 72 -0.33 13.70 2.20
N THR A 73 -1.62 13.84 1.94
CA THR A 73 -2.54 12.72 1.75
C THR A 73 -3.06 12.73 0.32
N PHE A 74 -3.18 11.54 -0.28
CA PHE A 74 -3.48 11.38 -1.70
C PHE A 74 -4.84 10.72 -1.92
N THR A 75 -5.21 10.52 -3.19
CA THR A 75 -6.45 9.82 -3.52
C THR A 75 -6.34 8.33 -3.17
N LEU A 76 -7.50 7.68 -3.05
CA LEU A 76 -7.55 6.23 -2.84
C LEU A 76 -6.86 5.46 -3.96
N LYS A 77 -6.95 5.97 -5.19
CA LYS A 77 -6.27 5.44 -6.38
C LYS A 77 -4.75 5.45 -6.19
N ASP A 78 -4.18 6.57 -5.75
CA ASP A 78 -2.73 6.70 -5.55
C ASP A 78 -2.22 5.77 -4.44
N PHE A 79 -2.96 5.65 -3.34
CA PHE A 79 -2.61 4.71 -2.27
C PHE A 79 -2.65 3.25 -2.75
N CYS A 80 -3.62 2.89 -3.59
CA CYS A 80 -3.66 1.56 -4.20
C CYS A 80 -2.44 1.29 -5.09
N VAL A 81 -2.00 2.27 -5.89
CA VAL A 81 -0.76 2.13 -6.68
C VAL A 81 0.45 1.99 -5.78
N TYR A 82 0.58 2.85 -4.78
CA TYR A 82 1.69 2.78 -3.83
C TYR A 82 1.77 1.40 -3.17
N PHE A 83 0.65 0.90 -2.65
CA PHE A 83 0.58 -0.41 -2.01
C PHE A 83 0.91 -1.55 -2.98
N TYR A 84 0.40 -1.49 -4.22
CA TYR A 84 0.75 -2.45 -5.26
C TYR A 84 2.26 -2.46 -5.53
N CYS A 85 2.87 -1.30 -5.73
CA CYS A 85 4.32 -1.19 -5.99
C CYS A 85 5.14 -1.74 -4.82
N ILE A 86 4.78 -1.39 -3.60
CA ILE A 86 5.49 -1.86 -2.40
C ILE A 86 5.39 -3.38 -2.24
N ASN A 87 4.23 -3.99 -2.48
CA ASN A 87 4.11 -5.46 -2.43
C ASN A 87 4.95 -6.16 -3.50
N ASN A 88 5.01 -5.61 -4.72
CA ASN A 88 5.88 -6.16 -5.76
C ASN A 88 7.36 -6.02 -5.37
N LEU A 89 7.76 -4.86 -4.86
CA LEU A 89 9.12 -4.66 -4.36
C LEU A 89 9.46 -5.60 -3.21
N GLN A 90 8.54 -5.81 -2.27
CA GLN A 90 8.74 -6.73 -1.17
C GLN A 90 9.00 -8.16 -1.67
N SER A 91 8.24 -8.63 -2.66
CA SER A 91 8.47 -9.96 -3.23
C SER A 91 9.85 -10.12 -3.87
N CYS A 92 10.50 -9.01 -4.24
CA CYS A 92 11.86 -9.00 -4.78
C CYS A 92 12.94 -8.75 -3.72
N LEU A 93 12.64 -8.00 -2.66
CA LEU A 93 13.62 -7.52 -1.68
C LEU A 93 13.62 -8.30 -0.37
N CYS A 94 12.49 -8.89 0.01
CA CYS A 94 12.30 -9.62 1.25
C CYS A 94 12.23 -11.13 0.99
N ASP A 95 13.12 -11.63 0.13
CA ASP A 95 13.35 -13.07 0.06
C ASP A 95 14.07 -13.55 1.34
N GLU A 96 13.90 -14.83 1.67
CA GLU A 96 14.48 -15.43 2.88
C GLU A 96 16.02 -15.43 2.86
N GLN A 97 16.64 -15.44 1.67
CA GLN A 97 18.08 -15.53 1.47
C GLN A 97 18.78 -14.17 1.63
N CYS A 98 18.07 -13.08 1.36
CA CYS A 98 18.54 -11.70 1.44
C CYS A 98 18.15 -11.02 2.77
N ARG A 99 17.41 -11.73 3.63
CA ARG A 99 17.04 -11.22 4.96
C ARG A 99 18.24 -11.21 5.90
N THR A 100 18.47 -10.09 6.58
CA THR A 100 19.42 -10.02 7.68
C THR A 100 18.78 -10.58 8.95
N GLU A 101 19.48 -11.45 9.67
CA GLU A 101 19.04 -12.04 10.94
C GLU A 101 18.58 -10.96 11.95
N GLY A 102 17.50 -11.22 12.69
CA GLY A 102 16.90 -10.24 13.61
C GLY A 102 16.11 -9.12 12.94
N THR A 103 15.88 -9.17 11.62
CA THR A 103 14.99 -8.22 10.93
C THR A 103 13.55 -8.74 10.95
N PHE A 104 12.67 -7.99 11.61
CA PHE A 104 11.24 -8.29 11.71
C PHE A 104 10.40 -7.28 10.93
N GLY A 105 9.31 -7.76 10.35
CA GLY A 105 8.31 -7.00 9.62
C GLY A 105 8.32 -7.24 8.11
N GLY A 106 7.24 -6.80 7.48
CA GLY A 106 7.04 -6.74 6.04
C GLY A 106 5.97 -5.68 5.74
N TRP A 107 5.96 -5.15 4.52
CA TRP A 107 5.03 -4.10 4.10
C TRP A 107 3.67 -4.63 3.62
N SER A 108 3.54 -5.94 3.40
CA SER A 108 2.32 -6.62 2.97
C SER A 108 1.38 -6.96 4.13
N ILE A 109 0.08 -7.04 3.82
CA ILE A 109 -0.93 -7.59 4.73
C ILE A 109 -0.78 -9.11 4.73
N GLY A 110 0.19 -9.62 5.48
CA GLY A 110 0.62 -11.01 5.48
C GLY A 110 2.08 -11.10 5.07
N ASN A 111 2.98 -11.27 6.04
CA ASN A 111 4.42 -11.23 5.85
C ASN A 111 4.94 -12.63 5.44
N PRO A 112 5.58 -12.81 4.27
CA PRO A 112 6.08 -14.11 3.83
C PRO A 112 7.12 -14.71 4.79
N ILE A 113 7.86 -13.88 5.53
CA ILE A 113 8.87 -14.32 6.50
C ILE A 113 8.32 -14.49 7.93
N LYS A 114 6.99 -14.37 8.13
CA LYS A 114 6.40 -14.43 9.48
C LYS A 114 6.71 -15.72 10.23
N SER A 115 6.75 -16.84 9.54
CA SER A 115 7.12 -18.14 10.12
C SER A 115 8.54 -18.14 10.68
N ILE A 116 9.48 -17.52 9.96
CA ILE A 116 10.88 -17.36 10.40
C ILE A 116 10.94 -16.41 11.60
N GLU A 117 10.21 -15.31 11.54
CA GLU A 117 10.12 -14.34 12.65
C GLU A 117 9.57 -14.96 13.92
N ASP A 118 8.56 -15.83 13.82
CA ASP A 118 7.96 -16.47 14.99
C ASP A 118 8.91 -17.51 15.60
N LEU A 119 9.70 -18.22 14.79
CA LEU A 119 10.78 -19.11 15.26
C LEU A 119 11.88 -18.34 16.02
N GLU A 120 12.31 -17.18 15.51
CA GLU A 120 13.35 -16.37 16.17
C GLU A 120 12.92 -15.76 17.50
N LYS A 121 11.62 -15.57 17.73
CA LYS A 121 11.10 -15.08 19.01
C LYS A 121 11.14 -16.13 20.12
N GLU A 122 11.19 -17.41 19.76
CA GLU A 122 11.16 -18.53 20.70
C GLU A 122 12.56 -18.95 21.20
N ILE A 123 13.62 -18.34 20.65
CA ILE A 123 15.04 -18.52 21.03
C ILE A 123 15.44 -17.44 22.04
#